data_AF-A0A7X7EBY0-F1
#
_entry.id   AF-A0A7X7EBY0-F1
#
_cell.length_a   1.000
_cell.length_b   1.000
_cell.length_c   1.000
_cell.angle_alpha   90.00
_cell.angle_beta   90.00
_cell.angle_gamma   90.00
#
_symmetry.space_group_name_H-M   'P 1'
#
loop_
_entity.id
_entity.type
_entity.pdbx_description
1 polymer ?
#
loop_
_entity_poly.entity_id
_entity_poly.type
_entity_poly.pdbx_seq_one_letter_code
_entity_poly.pdbx_strand_id
1 'polypeptide(L)' 'MNLLLDLFISFFQVGLFSIGGGYAAMPLIQAQTVDIHNWLTAVEFANLVTIAEMTPGPIAINSATFVGMKVAGIPGVVVA' A
#
# COMPACT_ATOMS: atom_id res chain seq x y z
N MET A 1 -11.07 -2.31 -15.38
CA MET A 1 -11.03 -1.03 -14.65
C MET A 1 -9.58 -0.52 -14.74
N ASN A 2 -9.34 0.79 -14.76
CA ASN A 2 -7.99 1.33 -14.94
C ASN A 2 -7.16 1.08 -13.67
N LEU A 3 -6.03 0.38 -13.78
CA LEU A 3 -5.14 0.00 -12.67
C LEU A 3 -4.85 1.15 -11.70
N LEU A 4 -4.59 2.36 -12.22
CA LEU A 4 -4.32 3.56 -11.40
C LEU A 4 -5.53 4.00 -10.57
N LEU A 5 -6.73 3.82 -11.11
CA LEU A 5 -7.99 4.22 -10.47
C LEU A 5 -8.31 3.26 -9.31
N ASP A 6 -8.07 1.97 -9.53
CA ASP A 6 -8.19 0.95 -8.47
C ASP A 6 -7.17 1.21 -7.35
N LEU A 7 -5.94 1.60 -7.71
CA LEU A 7 -4.89 1.95 -6.75
C LEU A 7 -5.25 3.18 -5.92
N PHE A 8 -5.69 4.24 -6.59
CA PHE A 8 -6.16 5.45 -5.92
C PHE A 8 -7.33 5.18 -4.97
N ILE A 9 -8.36 4.44 -5.41
CA ILE A 9 -9.52 4.12 -4.56
C ILE A 9 -9.11 3.27 -3.36
N SER A 10 -8.24 2.29 -3.57
CA SER A 10 -7.77 1.39 -2.51
C SER A 10 -7.05 2.16 -1.41
N PHE A 11 -6.07 2.98 -1.78
CA PHE A 11 -5.30 3.76 -0.80
C PHE A 11 -6.09 4.93 -0.22
N PHE A 12 -7.04 5.50 -0.97
CA PHE A 12 -7.99 6.47 -0.44
C PHE A 12 -8.87 5.85 0.67
N GLN A 13 -9.35 4.61 0.48
CA GLN A 13 -10.07 3.87 1.53
C GLN A 13 -9.18 3.58 2.74
N VAL A 14 -7.95 3.11 2.51
CA VAL A 14 -6.97 2.90 3.61
C VAL A 14 -6.80 4.20 4.40
N GLY A 15 -6.63 5.34 3.73
CA GLY A 15 -6.47 6.64 4.38
C GLY A 15 -7.69 7.06 5.20
N LEU A 16 -8.90 6.85 4.69
CA LEU A 16 -10.14 7.15 5.41
C LEU A 16 -10.36 6.29 6.66
N PHE A 17 -9.94 5.02 6.60
CA PHE A 17 -10.17 4.05 7.68
C PHE A 17 -8.92 3.77 8.55
N SER A 18 -7.80 4.44 8.29
CA SER A 18 -6.55 4.35 9.05
C SER A 18 -6.61 5.14 10.37
N ILE A 19 -7.58 4.81 11.23
CA ILE A 19 -7.71 5.41 12.56
C ILE A 19 -6.87 4.57 13.54
N GLY A 20 -5.78 5.15 14.05
CA GLY A 20 -4.85 4.45 14.97
C GLY A 20 -3.38 4.50 14.57
N GLY A 21 -3.01 5.28 13.54
CA GLY A 21 -1.62 5.47 13.11
C GLY A 21 -1.14 4.44 12.07
N GLY A 22 0.16 4.46 11.77
CA GLY A 22 0.71 3.70 10.62
C GLY A 22 0.55 2.18 10.71
N TYR A 23 0.63 1.59 11.91
CA TYR A 23 0.43 0.15 12.10
C TYR A 23 -1.03 -0.27 11.99
N ALA A 24 -1.98 0.62 12.32
CA ALA A 24 -3.40 0.34 12.16
C ALA A 24 -3.82 0.29 10.67
N ALA A 25 -3.08 0.97 9.79
CA ALA A 25 -3.27 0.87 8.34
C ALA A 25 -2.77 -0.45 7.73
N MET A 26 -1.83 -1.15 8.37
CA MET A 26 -1.18 -2.32 7.76
C MET A 26 -2.17 -3.44 7.36
N PRO A 27 -3.14 -3.83 8.21
CA PRO A 27 -4.14 -4.82 7.82
C PRO A 27 -5.02 -4.35 6.66
N LEU A 28 -5.33 -3.04 6.59
CA LEU A 28 -6.12 -2.47 5.50
C LEU A 28 -5.34 -2.48 4.18
N ILE A 29 -4.05 -2.13 4.21
CA ILE A 29 -3.18 -2.19 3.03
C ILE A 29 -3.02 -3.64 2.57
N GLN A 30 -2.80 -4.58 3.50
CA GLN A 30 -2.71 -6.00 3.17
C GLN A 30 -4.00 -6.50 2.50
N ALA A 31 -5.16 -6.18 3.07
CA ALA A 31 -6.45 -6.57 2.50
C ALA A 31 -6.63 -6.05 1.08
N GLN A 32 -6.28 -4.79 0.82
CA GLN A 32 -6.40 -4.21 -0.51
C GLN A 32 -5.39 -4.80 -1.51
N THR A 33 -4.14 -4.99 -1.10
CA THR A 33 -3.04 -5.32 -2.00
C THR A 33 -2.85 -6.83 -2.22
N VAL A 34 -3.14 -7.64 -1.21
CA VAL A 34 -2.99 -9.11 -1.25
C VAL A 34 -4.35 -9.76 -1.50
N ASP A 35 -5.34 -9.49 -0.65
CA ASP A 35 -6.59 -10.28 -0.66
C ASP A 35 -7.55 -9.85 -1.79
N ILE A 36 -7.76 -8.55 -1.97
CA ILE A 36 -8.72 -8.00 -2.94
C ILE A 36 -8.11 -7.95 -4.35
N HIS A 37 -7.01 -7.21 -4.51
CA HIS A 37 -6.44 -6.96 -5.84
C HIS A 37 -5.36 -7.97 -6.27
N ASN A 38 -4.84 -8.77 -5.33
CA ASN A 38 -3.79 -9.77 -5.60
C ASN A 38 -2.58 -9.19 -6.34
N TRP A 39 -2.25 -7.92 -6.08
CA TRP A 39 -1.09 -7.23 -6.63
C TRP A 39 0.22 -7.72 -6.03
N LEU A 40 0.16 -8.20 -4.79
CA LEU A 40 1.28 -8.71 -4.03
C LEU A 40 0.90 -10.05 -3.41
N THR A 41 1.86 -10.94 -3.32
CA THR A 41 1.75 -12.11 -2.43
C THR A 41 1.93 -11.70 -0.97
N ALA A 42 1.44 -12.50 -0.03
CA ALA A 42 1.66 -12.26 1.41
C ALA A 42 3.17 -12.16 1.77
N VAL A 43 4.02 -12.93 1.08
CA VAL A 43 5.48 -12.89 1.27
C VAL A 43 6.06 -11.58 0.73
N GLU A 44 5.64 -11.13 -0.45
CA GLU A 44 6.08 -9.85 -1.00
C GLU A 44 5.61 -8.67 -0.13
N PHE A 45 4.38 -8.73 0.39
CA PHE A 45 3.87 -7.73 1.32
C PHE A 45 4.72 -7.67 2.59
N ALA A 46 5.04 -8.80 3.22
CA ALA A 46 5.90 -8.85 4.41
C ALA A 46 7.30 -8.27 4.15
N ASN A 47 7.90 -8.61 3.01
CA ASN A 47 9.19 -8.05 2.60
C ASN A 47 9.11 -6.52 2.40
N LEU A 48 8.03 -6.05 1.80
CA LEU A 48 7.80 -4.62 1.54
C LEU A 48 7.58 -3.85 2.85
N VAL A 49 6.83 -4.41 3.80
CA VAL A 49 6.69 -3.85 5.16
C VAL A 49 8.05 -3.76 5.85
N THR A 50 8.88 -4.79 5.74
CA THR A 50 10.24 -4.78 6.31
C THR A 50 11.08 -3.64 5.72
N ILE A 51 11.00 -3.42 4.41
CA ILE A 51 11.68 -2.28 3.75
C ILE A 51 11.11 -0.95 4.25
N ALA A 52 9.79 -0.84 4.39
CA ALA A 52 9.12 0.37 4.87
C ALA A 52 9.52 0.75 6.30
N GLU A 53 9.77 -0.24 7.17
CA GLU A 53 10.26 -0.04 8.55
C GLU A 53 11.75 0.37 8.61
N MET A 54 12.56 -0.12 7.66
CA MET A 54 13.97 0.26 7.55
C MET A 54 14.15 1.68 6.97
N THR A 55 13.11 2.24 6.37
CA THR A 55 13.12 3.57 5.75
C THR A 55 12.59 4.63 6.74
N PRO A 56 13.26 5.77 6.94
CA PRO A 56 12.74 6.81 7.84
C PRO A 56 11.40 7.37 7.32
N GLY A 57 10.42 7.53 8.20
CA GLY A 57 9.13 8.13 7.89
C GLY A 57 7.92 7.29 8.35
N PRO A 58 6.69 7.68 7.98
CA PRO A 58 5.49 6.95 8.32
C PRO A 58 5.40 5.63 7.55
N ILE A 59 5.37 4.50 8.28
CA ILE A 59 5.33 3.15 7.70
C ILE A 59 4.21 2.98 6.66
N ALA A 60 3.01 3.50 6.92
CA ALA A 60 1.88 3.39 5.99
C ALA A 60 2.12 4.11 4.66
N ILE A 61 2.76 5.28 4.68
CA ILE A 61 3.08 6.04 3.47
C ILE A 61 4.20 5.36 2.70
N ASN A 62 5.23 4.89 3.40
CA ASN A 62 6.33 4.14 2.80
C ASN A 62 5.80 2.88 2.11
N SER A 63 4.98 2.10 2.81
CA SER A 63 4.34 0.90 2.24
C SER A 63 3.47 1.23 1.02
N ALA A 64 2.63 2.27 1.08
CA ALA A 64 1.81 2.69 -0.05
C ALA A 64 2.66 3.08 -1.27
N THR A 65 3.73 3.84 -1.04
CA THR A 65 4.68 4.27 -2.07
C THR A 65 5.33 3.07 -2.77
N PHE A 66 5.83 2.10 -2.00
CA PHE A 66 6.47 0.91 -2.56
C PHE A 66 5.47 0.02 -3.29
N VAL A 67 4.24 -0.12 -2.80
CA VAL A 67 3.16 -0.84 -3.51
C VAL A 67 2.86 -0.15 -4.83
N GLY A 68 2.62 1.16 -4.82
CA GLY A 68 2.36 1.94 -6.04
C GLY A 68 3.47 1.81 -7.06
N MET A 69 4.73 1.87 -6.59
CA MET A 69 5.91 1.69 -7.44
C MET A 69 5.96 0.29 -8.07
N LYS A 70 5.64 -0.76 -7.30
CA LYS A 70 5.65 -2.15 -7.78
C LYS A 70 4.51 -2.42 -8.78
N VAL A 71 3.33 -1.87 -8.55
CA VAL A 71 2.12 -2.17 -9.33
C VAL A 71 2.05 -1.38 -10.64
N ALA A 72 2.34 -0.07 -10.59
CA ALA A 72 2.17 0.81 -11.75
C ALA A 72 3.37 1.74 -12.00
N GLY A 73 4.52 1.52 -11.35
CA GLY A 73 5.72 2.33 -11.52
C GLY A 73 5.58 3.75 -10.95
N ILE A 74 6.27 4.72 -11.56
CA ILE A 74 6.17 6.15 -11.19
C ILE A 74 4.73 6.66 -11.16
N PRO A 75 3.86 6.35 -12.15
CA PRO A 75 2.46 6.73 -12.06
C PRO A 75 1.77 6.21 -10.81
N GLY A 76 2.04 4.96 -10.42
CA GLY A 76 1.48 4.34 -9.22
C GLY A 76 1.90 5.05 -7.94
N VAL A 77 3.15 5.51 -7.84
CA VAL A 77 3.65 6.28 -6.69
C VAL A 77 2.87 7.59 -6.48
N VAL A 78 2.42 8.24 -7.55
CA VAL A 78 1.72 9.53 -7.45
C VAL A 78 0.27 9.37 -6.98
N VAL A 79 -0.35 8.22 -7.26
CA VAL A 79 -1.76 7.95 -6.89
C VAL A 79 -1.94 7.09 -5.64
N ALA A 80 -0.90 6.37 -5.21
CA ALA A 80 -0.91 5.54 -3.99
C ALA A 80 -0.90 6.36 -2.71
#